data_AF-A0A453P3J6-F1
#
_entry.id   AF-A0A453P3J6-F1
#
_cell.length_a   1.000
_cell.length_b   1.000
_cell.length_c   1.000
_cell.angle_alpha   90.00
_cell.angle_beta   90.00
_cell.angle_gamma   90.00
#
_symmetry.space_group_name_H-M   'P 1'
#
loop_
_entity.id
_entity.type
_entity.pdbx_description
1 polymer ?
#
loop_
_entity_poly.entity_id
_entity_poly.type
_entity_poly.pdbx_seq_one_letter_code
_entity_poly.pdbx_strand_id
1 'polypeptide(L)'
;LSDLNLVYACSRDKTLMIDVQAREITERDLQAGMKLAHSEAVKYIDPQIRLAKRAGKEKREYKLSMISDENYEKIRTLSEAPIEEVFTDKSYGKFERGEALQKITESVKEKLEEECDEESLKFLPKAVDTVRKQVIRKRIIKEGLRVDGRRLDEVRPLYCESSTYPILHGSALFSRGDTQVLCTVTLGAPGDAQRLDSIVGPPTKRFMLHYSFPPFSINEVAKRGGLNRREVGHGTLAEKALLAVLPPEGDFPYTVRVNSEVMASDGSTSMASVCGGSMALMDAGIPVREHVAGVSVGLVSETDPTTGDISSYRILTDILGLEDHLGDMDFKIAGTRRGITAIQLDIKPAGIPLDIVCESLEPARKARNQILDRMDQEISSARAINDGSSPRLG
;
A
#
# COMPACT_ATOMS: atom_id res chain seq x y z
N LEU A 1 -14.17 23.89 -8.60
CA LEU A 1 -13.40 22.79 -7.96
C LEU A 1 -13.71 21.51 -8.73
N SER A 2 -12.71 20.68 -9.01
CA SER A 2 -12.89 19.37 -9.67
C SER A 2 -13.21 18.30 -8.63
N ASP A 3 -14.02 17.31 -8.99
CA ASP A 3 -14.28 16.12 -8.16
C ASP A 3 -13.17 15.07 -8.25
N LEU A 4 -12.22 15.25 -9.20
CA LEU A 4 -11.06 14.40 -9.40
C LEU A 4 -9.78 15.26 -9.51
N ASN A 5 -8.80 14.95 -8.67
CA ASN A 5 -7.41 15.36 -8.81
C ASN A 5 -6.58 14.10 -9.09
N LEU A 6 -6.05 13.97 -10.30
CA LEU A 6 -5.32 12.81 -10.80
C LEU A 6 -3.93 13.26 -11.29
N VAL A 7 -2.89 12.72 -10.66
CA VAL A 7 -1.52 12.79 -11.16
C VAL A 7 -1.18 11.46 -11.82
N TYR A 8 -0.67 11.52 -13.04
CA TYR A 8 -0.44 10.34 -13.87
C TYR A 8 0.95 10.41 -14.52
N ALA A 9 1.68 9.29 -14.49
CA ALA A 9 2.95 9.12 -15.18
C ALA A 9 2.96 7.81 -15.99
N CYS A 10 3.53 7.84 -17.19
CA CYS A 10 3.55 6.70 -18.10
C CYS A 10 4.77 6.68 -19.03
N SER A 11 5.03 5.51 -19.61
CA SER A 11 5.74 5.37 -20.89
C SER A 11 4.75 5.58 -22.04
N ARG A 12 5.14 5.24 -23.28
CA ARG A 12 4.25 5.34 -24.44
C ARG A 12 3.03 4.41 -24.35
N ASP A 13 3.19 3.29 -23.67
CA ASP A 13 2.34 2.12 -23.73
C ASP A 13 1.94 1.60 -22.34
N LYS A 14 2.65 2.01 -21.29
CA LYS A 14 2.50 1.47 -19.94
C LYS A 14 2.33 2.58 -18.90
N THR A 15 1.49 2.32 -17.91
CA THR A 15 1.32 3.14 -16.70
C THR A 15 2.51 2.94 -15.78
N LEU A 16 3.04 4.00 -15.18
CA LEU A 16 4.15 3.94 -14.21
C LEU A 16 3.71 4.31 -12.79
N MET A 17 2.88 5.34 -12.64
CA MET A 17 2.45 5.83 -11.33
C MET A 17 1.10 6.55 -11.46
N ILE A 18 0.25 6.38 -10.46
CA ILE A 18 -1.02 7.10 -10.31
C ILE A 18 -1.14 7.59 -8.87
N ASP A 19 -1.47 8.87 -8.69
CA ASP A 19 -1.90 9.42 -7.40
C ASP A 19 -3.24 10.15 -7.58
N VAL A 20 -4.26 9.75 -6.81
CA VAL A 20 -5.61 10.33 -6.90
C VAL A 20 -6.07 10.84 -5.56
N GLN A 21 -6.73 11.99 -5.58
CA GLN A 21 -7.68 12.45 -4.59
C GLN A 21 -9.02 12.73 -5.30
N ALA A 22 -10.11 12.19 -4.79
CA ALA A 22 -11.42 12.30 -5.43
C ALA A 22 -12.55 12.45 -4.41
N ARG A 23 -13.70 12.92 -4.88
CA ARG A 23 -14.94 13.09 -4.10
C ARG A 23 -15.96 12.00 -4.44
N GLU A 24 -15.60 10.76 -4.09
CA GLU A 24 -16.46 9.57 -4.30
C GLU A 24 -16.86 9.36 -5.77
N ILE A 25 -15.90 9.49 -6.70
CA ILE A 25 -16.17 9.24 -8.12
C ILE A 25 -16.37 7.74 -8.39
N THR A 26 -17.16 7.40 -9.40
CA THR A 26 -17.39 5.99 -9.75
C THR A 26 -16.14 5.35 -10.36
N GLU A 27 -16.02 4.02 -10.25
CA GLU A 27 -14.93 3.28 -10.92
C GLU A 27 -14.93 3.52 -12.44
N ARG A 28 -16.11 3.72 -13.04
CA ARG A 28 -16.27 4.06 -14.46
C ARG A 28 -15.68 5.42 -14.81
N ASP A 29 -15.98 6.45 -14.02
CA ASP A 29 -15.46 7.80 -14.25
C ASP A 29 -13.96 7.85 -14.03
N LEU A 30 -13.46 7.15 -13.01
CA LEU A 30 -12.03 6.98 -12.78
C LEU A 30 -11.35 6.31 -13.97
N GLN A 31 -11.91 5.22 -14.49
CA GLN A 31 -11.38 4.53 -15.67
C GLN A 31 -11.32 5.46 -16.89
N ALA A 32 -12.38 6.24 -17.14
CA ALA A 32 -12.40 7.22 -18.21
C ALA A 32 -11.33 8.32 -17.99
N GLY A 33 -11.17 8.79 -16.75
CA GLY A 33 -10.16 9.76 -16.36
C GLY A 33 -8.74 9.25 -16.59
N MET A 34 -8.44 8.00 -16.23
CA MET A 34 -7.11 7.40 -16.45
C MET A 34 -6.81 7.21 -17.94
N LYS A 35 -7.80 6.81 -18.75
CA LYS A 35 -7.64 6.68 -20.20
C LYS A 35 -7.36 8.03 -20.87
N LEU A 36 -8.09 9.07 -20.47
CA LEU A 36 -7.83 10.44 -20.91
C LEU A 36 -6.42 10.88 -20.49
N ALA A 37 -6.07 10.70 -19.22
CA ALA A 37 -4.76 11.08 -18.68
C ALA A 37 -3.61 10.41 -19.43
N HIS A 38 -3.72 9.11 -19.75
CA HIS A 38 -2.71 8.41 -20.54
C HIS A 38 -2.56 9.01 -21.94
N SER A 39 -3.69 9.21 -22.64
CA SER A 39 -3.67 9.78 -23.99
C SER A 39 -3.06 11.18 -24.06
N GLU A 40 -3.23 11.99 -23.01
CA GLU A 40 -2.65 13.32 -22.91
C GLU A 40 -1.17 13.27 -22.46
N ALA A 41 -0.83 12.44 -21.48
CA ALA A 41 0.52 12.31 -20.96
C ALA A 41 1.52 11.82 -22.02
N VAL A 42 1.12 10.88 -22.88
CA VAL A 42 1.97 10.35 -23.97
C VAL A 42 2.42 11.45 -24.94
N LYS A 43 1.61 12.49 -25.16
CA LYS A 43 1.97 13.62 -26.06
C LYS A 43 3.20 14.39 -25.59
N TYR A 44 3.51 14.35 -24.29
CA TYR A 44 4.69 15.02 -23.72
C TYR A 44 5.98 14.22 -23.88
N ILE A 45 5.93 12.96 -24.30
CA ILE A 45 7.12 12.11 -24.48
C ILE A 45 7.94 12.54 -25.71
N ASP A 46 7.28 12.80 -26.84
CA ASP A 46 7.99 13.19 -28.08
C ASP A 46 8.79 14.49 -27.95
N PRO A 47 8.25 15.57 -27.36
CA PRO A 47 9.05 16.76 -27.04
C PRO A 47 10.29 16.47 -26.19
N GLN A 48 10.17 15.62 -25.16
CA GLN A 48 11.30 15.26 -24.30
C GLN A 48 12.37 14.48 -25.07
N ILE A 49 11.97 13.53 -25.92
CA ILE A 49 12.90 12.79 -26.78
C ILE A 49 13.59 13.72 -27.79
N ARG A 50 12.86 14.67 -28.40
CA ARG A 50 13.46 15.66 -29.31
C ARG A 50 14.48 16.53 -28.58
N LEU A 51 14.18 16.96 -27.35
CA LEU A 51 15.12 17.71 -26.53
C LEU A 51 16.36 16.88 -26.18
N ALA A 52 16.17 15.62 -25.78
CA ALA A 52 17.27 14.69 -25.49
C ALA A 52 18.14 14.43 -26.73
N LYS A 53 17.56 14.36 -27.94
CA LYS A 53 18.34 14.24 -29.18
C LYS A 53 19.16 15.50 -29.49
N ARG A 54 18.66 16.69 -29.16
CA ARG A 54 19.33 17.97 -29.46
C ARG A 54 20.39 18.35 -28.41
N ALA A 55 20.16 18.02 -27.15
CA ALA A 55 20.94 18.52 -26.02
C ALA A 55 21.28 17.44 -24.96
N GLY A 56 21.05 16.16 -25.27
CA GLY A 56 21.36 15.06 -24.37
C GLY A 56 22.87 14.82 -24.25
N LYS A 57 23.30 14.41 -23.06
CA LYS A 57 24.67 13.94 -22.81
C LYS A 57 24.79 12.47 -23.15
N GLU A 58 26.00 12.03 -23.51
CA GLU A 58 26.31 10.61 -23.66
C GLU A 58 25.99 9.84 -22.37
N LYS A 59 25.39 8.66 -22.52
CA LYS A 59 25.10 7.79 -21.39
C LYS A 59 26.43 7.25 -20.86
N ARG A 60 26.65 7.40 -19.55
CA ARG A 60 27.84 6.86 -18.90
C ARG A 60 27.85 5.34 -19.03
N GLU A 61 28.96 4.77 -19.47
CA GLU A 61 29.17 3.32 -19.40
C GLU A 61 29.31 2.89 -17.93
N TYR A 62 28.58 1.84 -17.56
CA TYR A 62 28.68 1.23 -16.24
C TYR A 62 28.68 -0.29 -16.38
N LYS A 63 29.50 -0.97 -15.59
CA LYS A 63 29.51 -2.44 -15.52
C LYS A 63 28.46 -2.87 -14.50
N LEU A 64 27.49 -3.68 -14.95
CA LEU A 64 26.54 -4.32 -14.07
C LEU A 64 27.25 -5.43 -13.28
N SER A 65 27.12 -5.40 -11.95
CA SER A 65 27.57 -6.49 -11.10
C SER A 65 26.49 -7.58 -11.10
N MET A 66 26.55 -8.47 -12.09
CA MET A 66 25.63 -9.61 -12.20
C MET A 66 26.29 -10.87 -11.62
N ILE A 67 25.47 -11.74 -11.03
CA ILE A 67 25.87 -13.11 -10.71
C ILE A 67 26.02 -13.88 -12.04
N SER A 68 26.99 -14.80 -12.12
CA SER A 68 27.07 -15.72 -13.27
C SER A 68 25.90 -16.70 -13.25
N ASP A 69 25.47 -17.15 -14.43
CA ASP A 69 24.39 -18.15 -14.54
C ASP A 69 24.74 -19.44 -13.79
N GLU A 70 26.01 -19.84 -13.82
CA GLU A 70 26.52 -21.00 -13.08
C GLU A 70 26.35 -20.85 -11.56
N ASN A 71 26.78 -19.72 -10.99
CA ASN A 71 26.66 -19.48 -9.54
C ASN A 71 25.20 -19.33 -9.13
N TYR A 72 24.37 -18.72 -9.98
CA TYR A 72 22.93 -18.63 -9.75
C TYR A 72 22.27 -20.00 -9.70
N GLU A 73 22.50 -20.85 -10.71
CA GLU A 73 21.91 -22.18 -10.79
C GLU A 73 22.38 -23.10 -9.65
N LYS A 74 23.63 -22.92 -9.20
CA LYS A 74 24.13 -23.58 -7.99
C LYS A 74 23.34 -23.20 -6.73
N ILE A 75 23.20 -21.90 -6.45
CA ILE A 75 22.41 -21.41 -5.30
C ILE A 75 20.95 -21.86 -5.41
N ARG A 76 20.39 -21.78 -6.61
CA ARG A 76 19.02 -22.21 -6.89
C ARG A 76 18.83 -23.69 -6.58
N THR A 77 19.71 -24.55 -7.06
CA THR A 77 19.64 -26.01 -6.82
C THR A 77 19.65 -26.34 -5.33
N LEU A 78 20.41 -25.58 -4.52
CA LEU A 78 20.49 -25.79 -3.07
C LEU A 78 19.28 -25.24 -2.28
N SER A 79 18.52 -24.30 -2.85
CA SER A 79 17.52 -23.53 -2.11
C SER A 79 16.08 -23.64 -2.63
N GLU A 80 15.87 -23.95 -3.91
CA GLU A 80 14.54 -23.91 -4.54
C GLU A 80 13.53 -24.84 -3.86
N ALA A 81 13.86 -26.12 -3.69
CA ALA A 81 12.96 -27.10 -3.08
C ALA A 81 12.63 -26.79 -1.60
N PRO A 82 13.62 -26.50 -0.72
CA PRO A 82 13.32 -26.07 0.65
C PRO A 82 12.45 -24.80 0.73
N ILE A 83 12.68 -23.84 -0.17
CA ILE A 83 11.87 -22.62 -0.26
C ILE A 83 10.43 -22.94 -0.70
N GLU A 84 10.27 -23.85 -1.66
CA GLU A 84 8.96 -24.30 -2.15
C GLU A 84 8.16 -25.02 -1.04
N GLU A 85 8.82 -25.84 -0.22
CA GLU A 85 8.20 -26.47 0.95
C GLU A 85 7.69 -25.42 1.95
N VAL A 86 8.53 -24.46 2.33
CA VAL A 86 8.16 -23.38 3.25
C VAL A 86 6.99 -22.55 2.73
N PHE A 87 6.96 -22.26 1.43
CA PHE A 87 5.85 -21.50 0.86
C PHE A 87 4.58 -22.33 0.71
N THR A 88 4.69 -23.64 0.55
CA THR A 88 3.53 -24.54 0.39
C THR A 88 2.83 -24.84 1.71
N ASP A 89 3.59 -24.83 2.81
CA ASP A 89 3.05 -25.03 4.14
C ASP A 89 2.31 -23.79 4.66
N LYS A 90 1.00 -23.94 4.81
CA LYS A 90 0.08 -22.89 5.26
C LYS A 90 0.14 -22.64 6.77
N SER A 91 0.83 -23.48 7.54
CA SER A 91 0.97 -23.31 8.99
C SER A 91 1.91 -22.17 9.36
N TYR A 92 2.77 -21.75 8.43
CA TYR A 92 3.69 -20.63 8.66
C TYR A 92 2.97 -19.28 8.62
N GLY A 93 3.00 -18.57 9.75
CA GLY A 93 2.74 -17.13 9.83
C GLY A 93 3.91 -16.33 9.25
N LYS A 94 3.78 -14.98 9.26
CA LYS A 94 4.83 -14.10 8.71
C LYS A 94 6.20 -14.33 9.35
N PHE A 95 6.26 -14.43 10.68
CA PHE A 95 7.50 -14.53 11.43
C PHE A 95 8.16 -15.90 11.26
N GLU A 96 7.39 -16.97 11.46
CA GLU A 96 7.86 -18.35 11.34
C GLU A 96 8.36 -18.64 9.93
N ARG A 97 7.67 -18.11 8.90
CA ARG A 97 8.13 -18.17 7.50
C ARG A 97 9.47 -17.44 7.32
N GLY A 98 9.62 -16.26 7.93
CA GLY A 98 10.85 -15.49 7.88
C GLY A 98 12.05 -16.26 8.46
N GLU A 99 11.87 -16.86 9.63
CA GLU A 99 12.89 -17.68 10.29
C GLU A 99 13.24 -18.94 9.46
N ALA A 100 12.24 -19.62 8.90
CA ALA A 100 12.47 -20.80 8.07
C ALA A 100 13.31 -20.44 6.81
N LEU A 101 12.99 -19.34 6.14
CA LEU A 101 13.74 -18.86 4.99
C LEU A 101 15.16 -18.39 5.35
N GLN A 102 15.34 -17.80 6.53
CA GLN A 102 16.65 -17.43 7.03
C GLN A 102 17.52 -18.67 7.27
N LYS A 103 16.97 -19.71 7.92
CA LYS A 103 17.68 -20.98 8.14
C LYS A 103 18.11 -21.64 6.82
N ILE A 104 17.26 -21.59 5.80
CA ILE A 104 17.63 -22.07 4.46
C ILE A 104 18.81 -21.26 3.90
N THR A 105 18.76 -19.93 4.03
CA THR A 105 19.84 -19.04 3.56
C THR A 105 21.16 -19.33 4.29
N GLU A 106 21.11 -19.54 5.61
CA GLU A 106 22.26 -19.90 6.43
C GLU A 106 22.83 -21.27 6.03
N SER A 107 21.99 -22.28 5.80
CA SER A 107 22.45 -23.60 5.34
C SER A 107 23.11 -23.55 3.96
N VAL A 108 22.59 -22.74 3.03
CA VAL A 108 23.23 -22.54 1.71
C VAL A 108 24.55 -21.81 1.88
N LYS A 109 24.61 -20.81 2.79
CA LYS A 109 25.83 -20.07 3.09
C LYS A 109 26.93 -21.01 3.61
N GLU A 110 26.63 -21.87 4.58
CA GLU A 110 27.59 -22.83 5.15
C GLU A 110 28.19 -23.73 4.07
N LYS A 111 27.37 -24.27 3.16
CA LYS A 111 27.86 -25.10 2.04
C LYS A 111 28.79 -24.33 1.09
N LEU A 112 28.47 -23.07 0.78
CA LEU A 112 29.31 -22.25 -0.08
C LEU A 112 30.62 -21.85 0.61
N GLU A 113 30.62 -21.67 1.94
CA GLU A 113 31.83 -21.44 2.74
C GLU A 113 32.74 -22.69 2.76
N GLU A 114 32.17 -23.89 2.90
CA GLU A 114 32.91 -25.16 2.83
C GLU A 114 33.59 -25.38 1.47
N GLU A 115 32.95 -24.92 0.39
CA GLU A 115 33.47 -24.99 -0.98
C GLU A 115 34.42 -23.83 -1.35
N CYS A 116 34.67 -22.89 -0.43
CA CYS A 116 35.46 -21.68 -0.64
C CYS A 116 34.97 -20.83 -1.85
N ASP A 117 33.65 -20.79 -2.09
CA ASP A 117 33.04 -20.08 -3.22
C ASP A 117 32.68 -18.62 -2.85
N GLU A 118 33.71 -17.77 -2.80
CA GLU A 118 33.57 -16.36 -2.41
C GLU A 118 32.65 -15.55 -3.36
N GLU A 119 32.62 -15.88 -4.65
CA GLU A 119 31.77 -15.19 -5.62
C GLU A 119 30.29 -15.50 -5.37
N SER A 120 29.92 -16.77 -5.16
CA SER A 120 28.53 -17.12 -4.82
C SER A 120 28.10 -16.53 -3.47
N LEU A 121 28.98 -16.54 -2.46
CA LEU A 121 28.70 -15.95 -1.14
C LEU A 121 28.36 -14.45 -1.23
N LYS A 122 29.09 -13.71 -2.08
CA LYS A 122 28.86 -12.27 -2.29
C LYS A 122 27.47 -11.97 -2.87
N PHE A 123 26.93 -12.85 -3.70
CA PHE A 123 25.62 -12.67 -4.34
C PHE A 123 24.49 -13.44 -3.65
N LEU A 124 24.79 -14.26 -2.65
CA LEU A 124 23.84 -15.16 -1.98
C LEU A 124 22.53 -14.48 -1.57
N PRO A 125 22.50 -13.31 -0.88
CA PRO A 125 21.24 -12.70 -0.48
C PRO A 125 20.33 -12.35 -1.67
N LYS A 126 20.92 -11.86 -2.77
CA LYS A 126 20.17 -11.50 -3.98
C LYS A 126 19.71 -12.72 -4.77
N ALA A 127 20.56 -13.75 -4.85
CA ALA A 127 20.23 -14.99 -5.53
C ALA A 127 19.08 -15.71 -4.82
N VAL A 128 19.14 -15.84 -3.49
CA VAL A 128 18.05 -16.42 -2.70
C VAL A 128 16.76 -15.60 -2.81
N ASP A 129 16.82 -14.26 -2.78
CA ASP A 129 15.64 -13.41 -3.00
C ASP A 129 15.04 -13.62 -4.41
N THR A 130 15.89 -13.82 -5.42
CA THR A 130 15.45 -14.13 -6.79
C THR A 130 14.79 -15.50 -6.87
N VAL A 131 15.34 -16.53 -6.21
CA VAL A 131 14.73 -17.86 -6.13
C VAL A 131 13.37 -17.78 -5.41
N ARG A 132 13.30 -17.08 -4.27
CA ARG A 132 12.03 -16.82 -3.55
C ARG A 132 10.99 -16.17 -4.45
N LYS A 133 11.41 -15.14 -5.21
CA LYS A 133 10.57 -14.46 -6.19
C LYS A 133 10.03 -15.44 -7.22
N GLN A 134 10.89 -16.27 -7.82
CA GLN A 134 10.50 -17.23 -8.85
C GLN A 134 9.51 -18.27 -8.32
N VAL A 135 9.78 -18.87 -7.16
CA VAL A 135 8.92 -19.91 -6.55
C VAL A 135 7.51 -19.36 -6.28
N ILE A 136 7.40 -18.21 -5.60
CA ILE A 136 6.09 -17.61 -5.29
C ILE A 136 5.33 -17.25 -6.56
N ARG A 137 5.99 -16.65 -7.54
CA ARG A 137 5.32 -16.17 -8.75
C ARG A 137 4.83 -17.32 -9.60
N LYS A 138 5.66 -18.35 -9.79
CA LYS A 138 5.31 -19.58 -10.50
C LYS A 138 4.07 -20.22 -9.88
N ARG A 139 4.02 -20.30 -8.55
CA ARG A 139 2.87 -20.86 -7.83
C ARG A 139 1.61 -20.03 -8.01
N ILE A 140 1.67 -18.72 -7.80
CA ILE A 140 0.51 -17.83 -7.96
C ILE A 140 -0.04 -17.90 -9.38
N ILE A 141 0.84 -17.87 -10.41
CA ILE A 141 0.43 -17.93 -11.81
C ILE A 141 -0.16 -19.31 -12.17
N LYS A 142 0.54 -20.39 -11.83
CA LYS A 142 0.19 -21.75 -12.26
C LYS A 142 -0.98 -22.33 -11.47
N GLU A 143 -0.99 -22.15 -10.15
CA GLU A 143 -1.94 -22.80 -9.24
C GLU A 143 -3.05 -21.87 -8.77
N GLY A 144 -2.85 -20.55 -8.85
CA GLY A 144 -3.81 -19.58 -8.31
C GLY A 144 -3.91 -19.59 -6.79
N LEU A 145 -2.89 -20.13 -6.11
CA LEU A 145 -2.81 -20.25 -4.65
C LEU A 145 -1.73 -19.32 -4.08
N ARG A 146 -2.06 -18.69 -2.97
CA ARG A 146 -1.18 -17.77 -2.24
C ARG A 146 -0.45 -18.48 -1.10
N VAL A 147 0.59 -17.84 -0.57
CA VAL A 147 1.46 -18.42 0.47
C VAL A 147 0.75 -18.69 1.79
N ASP A 148 -0.32 -17.98 2.09
CA ASP A 148 -1.19 -18.17 3.26
C ASP A 148 -2.40 -19.07 2.95
N GLY A 149 -2.46 -19.64 1.75
CA GLY A 149 -3.52 -20.54 1.31
C GLY A 149 -4.78 -19.86 0.78
N ARG A 150 -4.85 -18.53 0.78
CA ARG A 150 -5.99 -17.77 0.21
C ARG A 150 -6.09 -17.91 -1.30
N ARG A 151 -7.30 -17.66 -1.80
CA ARG A 151 -7.55 -17.38 -3.22
C ARG A 151 -7.10 -15.97 -3.59
N LEU A 152 -7.02 -15.71 -4.89
CA LEU A 152 -6.56 -14.44 -5.47
C LEU A 152 -7.46 -13.24 -5.08
N ASP A 153 -8.74 -13.47 -4.83
CA ASP A 153 -9.78 -12.45 -4.57
C ASP A 153 -10.21 -12.37 -3.11
N GLU A 154 -9.51 -13.05 -2.20
CA GLU A 154 -9.89 -13.19 -0.80
C GLU A 154 -9.20 -12.16 0.11
N VAL A 155 -10.00 -11.48 0.94
CA VAL A 155 -9.52 -10.56 1.99
C VAL A 155 -9.14 -11.37 3.24
N ARG A 156 -8.07 -10.97 3.94
CA ARG A 156 -7.67 -11.59 5.22
C ARG A 156 -8.76 -11.45 6.28
N PRO A 157 -8.74 -12.30 7.34
CA PRO A 157 -9.62 -12.14 8.49
C PRO A 157 -9.60 -10.71 9.03
N LEU A 158 -10.79 -10.16 9.29
CA LEU A 158 -10.99 -8.80 9.74
C LEU A 158 -11.42 -8.77 11.20
N TYR A 159 -10.73 -7.97 11.99
CA TYR A 159 -11.11 -7.63 13.35
C TYR A 159 -11.07 -6.13 13.52
N CYS A 160 -12.10 -5.55 14.12
CA CYS A 160 -12.13 -4.14 14.40
C CYS A 160 -12.93 -3.89 15.68
N GLU A 161 -12.52 -2.89 16.43
CA GLU A 161 -13.14 -2.47 17.69
C GLU A 161 -13.09 -0.95 17.77
N SER A 162 -14.21 -0.32 18.14
CA SER A 162 -14.31 1.12 18.43
C SER A 162 -14.21 1.37 19.94
N SER A 163 -13.87 2.59 20.36
CA SER A 163 -13.75 2.95 21.79
C SER A 163 -12.78 2.10 22.60
N THR A 164 -11.64 1.77 22.00
CA THR A 164 -10.58 1.02 22.68
C THR A 164 -10.06 1.74 23.93
N TYR A 165 -10.19 3.07 23.99
CA TYR A 165 -9.83 3.89 25.15
C TYR A 165 -10.93 4.89 25.51
N PRO A 166 -11.63 4.72 26.65
CA PRO A 166 -12.78 5.56 27.04
C PRO A 166 -12.48 7.05 27.25
N ILE A 167 -11.22 7.42 27.49
CA ILE A 167 -10.82 8.82 27.79
C ILE A 167 -10.52 9.62 26.52
N LEU A 168 -10.21 8.96 25.40
CA LEU A 168 -9.89 9.63 24.15
C LEU A 168 -11.18 10.17 23.50
N HIS A 169 -11.07 11.24 22.70
CA HIS A 169 -12.26 11.74 21.99
C HIS A 169 -12.84 10.67 21.07
N GLY A 170 -11.99 9.96 20.32
CA GLY A 170 -12.34 8.73 19.63
C GLY A 170 -11.14 7.82 19.44
N SER A 171 -11.39 6.53 19.32
CA SER A 171 -10.36 5.51 19.12
C SER A 171 -10.91 4.28 18.41
N ALA A 172 -10.06 3.60 17.64
CA ALA A 172 -10.39 2.33 17.02
C ALA A 172 -9.13 1.49 16.79
N LEU A 173 -9.24 0.18 17.04
CA LEU A 173 -8.26 -0.81 16.63
C LEU A 173 -8.79 -1.50 15.39
N PHE A 174 -8.01 -1.52 14.30
CA PHE A 174 -8.36 -2.21 13.07
C PHE A 174 -7.25 -3.21 12.74
N SER A 175 -7.63 -4.47 12.53
CA SER A 175 -6.75 -5.57 12.16
C SER A 175 -7.27 -6.28 10.90
N ARG A 176 -6.36 -6.57 9.98
CA ARG A 176 -6.60 -7.34 8.76
C ARG A 176 -5.46 -8.32 8.57
N GLY A 177 -5.71 -9.58 8.91
CA GLY A 177 -4.67 -10.57 9.20
C GLY A 177 -3.64 -10.01 10.21
N ASP A 178 -2.36 -10.19 9.91
CA ASP A 178 -1.25 -9.74 10.78
C ASP A 178 -0.91 -8.24 10.65
N THR A 179 -1.77 -7.46 9.99
CA THR A 179 -1.66 -6.00 9.95
C THR A 179 -2.63 -5.38 10.93
N GLN A 180 -2.13 -4.63 11.91
CA GLN A 180 -2.91 -3.98 12.94
C GLN A 180 -2.53 -2.51 13.06
N VAL A 181 -3.54 -1.64 13.15
CA VAL A 181 -3.35 -0.21 13.41
C VAL A 181 -4.27 0.24 14.54
N LEU A 182 -3.73 1.05 15.43
CA LEU A 182 -4.50 1.81 16.42
C LEU A 182 -4.68 3.23 15.89
N CYS A 183 -5.91 3.66 15.72
CA CYS A 183 -6.25 5.02 15.33
C CYS A 183 -6.88 5.75 16.51
N THR A 184 -6.45 7.00 16.74
CA THR A 184 -6.99 7.87 17.78
C THR A 184 -7.35 9.22 17.18
N VAL A 185 -8.41 9.83 17.70
CA VAL A 185 -8.89 11.15 17.30
C VAL A 185 -8.75 12.13 18.46
N THR A 186 -8.23 13.31 18.13
CA THR A 186 -8.21 14.45 19.04
C THR A 186 -8.93 15.62 18.39
N LEU A 187 -9.93 16.18 19.08
CA LEU A 187 -10.60 17.41 18.70
C LEU A 187 -9.88 18.61 19.32
N GLY A 188 -9.80 19.70 18.57
CA GLY A 188 -9.26 20.98 19.00
C GLY A 188 -10.13 22.15 18.56
N ALA A 189 -9.89 23.33 19.11
CA ALA A 189 -10.56 24.55 18.69
C ALA A 189 -10.20 24.92 17.23
N PRO A 190 -10.97 25.76 16.53
CA PRO A 190 -10.60 26.27 15.20
C PRO A 190 -9.19 26.87 15.14
N GLY A 191 -8.75 27.50 16.23
CA GLY A 191 -7.41 28.09 16.34
C GLY A 191 -6.26 27.07 16.36
N ASP A 192 -6.54 25.80 16.66
CA ASP A 192 -5.56 24.70 16.66
C ASP A 192 -5.30 24.14 15.26
N ALA A 193 -6.00 24.65 14.23
CA ALA A 193 -5.79 24.24 12.86
C ALA A 193 -4.32 24.43 12.46
N GLN A 194 -3.75 23.42 11.80
CA GLN A 194 -2.35 23.45 11.40
C GLN A 194 -2.14 24.57 10.38
N ARG A 195 -1.32 25.57 10.73
CA ARG A 195 -0.86 26.59 9.78
C ARG A 195 0.21 26.00 8.87
N LEU A 196 0.05 26.18 7.57
CA LEU A 196 1.00 25.73 6.57
C LEU A 196 1.78 26.93 6.04
N ASP A 197 3.09 26.91 6.22
CA ASP A 197 4.00 27.85 5.57
C ASP A 197 4.32 27.32 4.16
N SER A 198 3.34 27.44 3.26
CA SER A 198 3.41 26.95 1.88
C SER A 198 3.09 28.06 0.90
N ILE A 199 3.82 28.06 -0.22
CA ILE A 199 3.59 28.99 -1.35
C ILE A 199 2.25 28.67 -2.06
N VAL A 200 1.81 27.42 -2.00
CA VAL A 200 0.60 26.92 -2.67
C VAL A 200 -0.25 26.05 -1.75
N GLY A 201 -1.56 26.01 -2.01
CA GLY A 201 -2.52 25.26 -1.20
C GLY A 201 -3.18 26.10 -0.10
N PRO A 202 -3.98 25.48 0.77
CA PRO A 202 -4.66 26.21 1.83
C PRO A 202 -3.64 26.69 2.90
N PRO A 203 -3.81 27.90 3.47
CA PRO A 203 -2.92 28.42 4.51
C PRO A 203 -3.08 27.66 5.84
N THR A 204 -4.19 26.96 6.01
CA THR A 204 -4.52 26.17 7.21
C THR A 204 -5.12 24.83 6.84
N LYS A 205 -4.86 23.82 7.66
CA LYS A 205 -5.53 22.51 7.63
C LYS A 205 -6.25 22.28 8.94
N ARG A 206 -7.58 22.20 8.89
CA ARG A 206 -8.41 21.81 10.05
C ARG A 206 -8.45 20.30 10.26
N PHE A 207 -8.14 19.51 9.24
CA PHE A 207 -8.06 18.05 9.33
C PHE A 207 -6.64 17.62 9.02
N MET A 208 -6.04 16.83 9.89
CA MET A 208 -4.74 16.24 9.69
C MET A 208 -4.71 14.78 10.14
N LEU A 209 -4.00 13.94 9.39
CA LEU A 209 -3.71 12.57 9.79
C LEU A 209 -2.20 12.34 9.89
N HIS A 210 -1.75 12.02 11.10
CA HIS A 210 -0.37 11.63 11.36
C HIS A 210 -0.28 10.11 11.43
N TYR A 211 0.53 9.55 10.54
CA TYR A 211 0.80 8.12 10.48
C TYR A 211 2.16 7.81 11.10
N SER A 212 2.26 6.72 11.85
CA SER A 212 3.48 6.24 12.49
C SER A 212 3.66 4.75 12.22
N PHE A 213 4.86 4.37 11.77
CA PHE A 213 5.31 3.00 11.55
C PHE A 213 6.49 2.71 12.49
N PRO A 214 6.22 2.39 13.76
CA PRO A 214 7.28 2.13 14.72
C PRO A 214 8.01 0.81 14.40
N PRO A 215 9.33 0.69 14.69
CA PRO A 215 10.11 -0.50 14.36
C PRO A 215 9.59 -1.81 14.95
N PHE A 216 8.98 -1.75 16.14
CA PHE A 216 8.40 -2.93 16.78
C PHE A 216 7.28 -3.58 15.96
N SER A 217 6.61 -2.83 15.07
CA SER A 217 5.51 -3.35 14.23
C SER A 217 5.95 -4.43 13.23
N ILE A 218 7.26 -4.51 12.99
CA ILE A 218 7.90 -5.55 12.18
C ILE A 218 8.94 -6.34 12.98
N ASN A 219 8.92 -6.24 14.32
CA ASN A 219 9.89 -6.85 15.23
C ASN A 219 11.35 -6.41 14.96
N GLU A 220 11.56 -5.15 14.58
CA GLU A 220 12.89 -4.59 14.37
C GLU A 220 13.24 -3.54 15.43
N VAL A 221 14.54 -3.26 15.57
CA VAL A 221 15.07 -2.18 16.40
C VAL A 221 15.70 -1.13 15.49
N ALA A 222 15.19 0.10 15.54
CA ALA A 222 15.76 1.22 14.79
C ALA A 222 15.72 2.52 15.60
N LYS A 223 16.64 3.45 15.29
CA LYS A 223 16.65 4.77 15.90
C LYS A 223 15.43 5.57 15.42
N ARG A 224 14.63 6.09 16.36
CA ARG A 224 13.55 7.03 16.05
C ARG A 224 14.08 8.46 16.12
N GLY A 225 13.90 9.23 15.05
CA GLY A 225 14.25 10.64 15.02
C GLY A 225 13.93 11.29 13.68
N GLY A 226 13.50 12.56 13.72
CA GLY A 226 13.19 13.35 12.54
C GLY A 226 11.93 12.92 11.79
N LEU A 227 11.75 13.50 10.61
CA LEU A 227 10.60 13.28 9.74
C LEU A 227 10.89 12.13 8.76
N ASN A 228 10.07 11.09 8.79
CA ASN A 228 10.15 9.97 7.84
C ASN A 228 9.24 10.21 6.64
N ARG A 229 9.82 10.27 5.43
CA ARG A 229 9.07 10.52 4.19
C ARG A 229 8.00 9.47 3.89
N ARG A 230 8.26 8.19 4.22
CA ARG A 230 7.30 7.11 4.01
C ARG A 230 6.10 7.28 4.94
N GLU A 231 6.35 7.60 6.21
CA GLU A 231 5.27 7.87 7.17
C GLU A 231 4.42 9.07 6.73
N VAL A 232 5.04 10.15 6.28
CA VAL A 232 4.33 11.32 5.74
C VAL A 232 3.52 10.98 4.49
N GLY A 233 4.07 10.19 3.56
CA GLY A 233 3.37 9.77 2.35
C GLY A 233 2.14 8.90 2.67
N HIS A 234 2.28 7.92 3.56
CA HIS A 234 1.16 7.08 4.01
C HIS A 234 0.11 7.89 4.79
N GLY A 235 0.55 8.82 5.65
CA GLY A 235 -0.34 9.73 6.36
C GLY A 235 -1.14 10.61 5.39
N THR A 236 -0.48 11.18 4.39
CA THR A 236 -1.12 12.00 3.36
C THR A 236 -2.13 11.18 2.55
N LEU A 237 -1.82 9.92 2.21
CA LEU A 237 -2.74 9.01 1.53
C LEU A 237 -4.00 8.72 2.35
N ALA A 238 -3.84 8.44 3.65
CA ALA A 238 -5.00 8.19 4.51
C ALA A 238 -5.79 9.49 4.79
N GLU A 239 -5.11 10.63 4.95
CA GLU A 239 -5.73 11.95 5.09
C GLU A 239 -6.61 12.28 3.90
N LYS A 240 -6.09 12.16 2.67
CA LYS A 240 -6.86 12.48 1.45
C LYS A 240 -8.07 11.56 1.28
N ALA A 241 -7.98 10.30 1.69
CA ALA A 241 -9.08 9.35 1.63
C ALA A 241 -10.23 9.72 2.56
N LEU A 242 -9.92 10.10 3.80
CA LEU A 242 -10.92 10.44 4.83
C LEU A 242 -11.47 11.85 4.67
N LEU A 243 -10.68 12.78 4.14
CA LEU A 243 -11.11 14.17 3.92
C LEU A 243 -12.35 14.25 3.03
N ALA A 244 -12.55 13.29 2.12
CA ALA A 244 -13.70 13.25 1.24
C ALA A 244 -15.04 13.13 1.99
N VAL A 245 -15.10 12.48 3.16
CA VAL A 245 -16.36 12.25 3.91
C VAL A 245 -16.55 13.17 5.11
N LEU A 246 -15.59 14.05 5.40
CA LEU A 246 -15.71 15.00 6.50
C LEU A 246 -16.84 16.01 6.28
N PRO A 247 -17.61 16.35 7.32
CA PRO A 247 -18.63 17.40 7.24
C PRO A 247 -17.99 18.76 6.95
N PRO A 248 -18.68 19.69 6.27
CA PRO A 248 -18.21 21.06 6.10
C PRO A 248 -17.84 21.75 7.43
N GLU A 249 -16.97 22.76 7.37
CA GLU A 249 -16.53 23.50 8.56
C GLU A 249 -17.67 24.18 9.31
N GLY A 250 -18.68 24.70 8.60
CA GLY A 250 -19.86 25.32 9.22
C GLY A 250 -20.71 24.34 10.05
N ASP A 251 -20.70 23.06 9.69
CA ASP A 251 -21.47 22.02 10.38
C ASP A 251 -20.67 21.35 11.50
N PHE A 252 -19.34 21.38 11.40
CA PHE A 252 -18.43 20.83 12.40
C PHE A 252 -17.18 21.72 12.54
N PRO A 253 -17.26 22.80 13.35
CA PRO A 253 -16.21 23.82 13.45
C PRO A 253 -15.13 23.42 14.45
N TYR A 254 -14.60 22.19 14.32
CA TYR A 254 -13.49 21.71 15.13
C TYR A 254 -12.29 21.41 14.25
N THR A 255 -11.11 21.59 14.83
CA THR A 255 -9.89 21.00 14.30
C THR A 255 -9.87 19.52 14.67
N VAL A 256 -9.55 18.65 13.71
CA VAL A 256 -9.57 17.21 13.87
C VAL A 256 -8.19 16.64 13.56
N ARG A 257 -7.59 16.00 14.56
CA ARG A 257 -6.35 15.25 14.41
C ARG A 257 -6.63 13.76 14.50
N VAL A 258 -6.23 13.01 13.47
CA VAL A 258 -6.16 11.54 13.54
C VAL A 258 -4.69 11.16 13.72
N ASN A 259 -4.38 10.37 14.74
CA ASN A 259 -3.11 9.64 14.80
C ASN A 259 -3.37 8.18 14.43
N SER A 260 -2.58 7.62 13.52
CA SER A 260 -2.59 6.20 13.17
C SER A 260 -1.24 5.59 13.48
N GLU A 261 -1.23 4.64 14.40
CA GLU A 261 -0.04 3.93 14.87
C GLU A 261 -0.12 2.48 14.42
N VAL A 262 0.85 2.06 13.59
CA VAL A 262 0.94 0.67 13.15
C VAL A 262 1.47 -0.18 14.29
N MET A 263 0.65 -1.11 14.77
CA MET A 263 0.98 -2.00 15.89
C MET A 263 1.62 -3.30 15.41
N ALA A 264 1.18 -3.79 14.25
CA ALA A 264 1.75 -4.93 13.54
C ALA A 264 1.61 -4.71 12.03
N SER A 265 2.55 -5.20 11.22
CA SER A 265 2.54 -4.99 9.78
C SER A 265 2.83 -6.26 9.00
N ASP A 266 1.87 -6.68 8.19
CA ASP A 266 2.06 -7.64 7.10
C ASP A 266 1.45 -7.14 5.79
N GLY A 267 1.64 -5.85 5.50
CA GLY A 267 1.24 -5.20 4.25
C GLY A 267 -0.02 -4.34 4.35
N SER A 268 -0.11 -3.31 3.49
CA SER A 268 -1.29 -2.44 3.37
C SER A 268 -1.69 -1.68 4.66
N THR A 269 -0.68 -1.24 5.42
CA THR A 269 -0.88 -0.50 6.67
C THR A 269 -1.53 0.86 6.47
N SER A 270 -1.25 1.57 5.37
CA SER A 270 -1.91 2.84 5.06
C SER A 270 -3.41 2.68 4.81
N MET A 271 -3.83 1.57 4.20
CA MET A 271 -5.25 1.26 3.99
C MET A 271 -5.92 0.82 5.30
N ALA A 272 -5.21 0.10 6.17
CA ALA A 272 -5.69 -0.15 7.52
C ALA A 272 -5.88 1.17 8.30
N SER A 273 -4.98 2.15 8.14
CA SER A 273 -5.13 3.49 8.72
C SER A 273 -6.36 4.25 8.22
N VAL A 274 -6.76 4.07 6.95
CA VAL A 274 -8.03 4.60 6.44
C VAL A 274 -9.19 3.97 7.18
N CYS A 275 -9.24 2.64 7.28
CA CYS A 275 -10.34 1.94 7.94
C CYS A 275 -10.43 2.32 9.44
N GLY A 276 -9.33 2.18 10.19
CA GLY A 276 -9.29 2.52 11.61
C GLY A 276 -9.54 4.02 11.85
N GLY A 277 -9.03 4.89 10.98
CA GLY A 277 -9.29 6.33 11.05
C GLY A 277 -10.78 6.64 10.83
N SER A 278 -11.43 6.00 9.86
CA SER A 278 -12.86 6.16 9.61
C SER A 278 -13.71 5.75 10.82
N MET A 279 -13.38 4.64 11.47
CA MET A 279 -14.03 4.18 12.69
C MET A 279 -13.81 5.14 13.86
N ALA A 280 -12.55 5.58 14.06
CA ALA A 280 -12.22 6.49 15.15
C ALA A 280 -12.88 7.87 14.98
N LEU A 281 -13.12 8.34 13.74
CA LEU A 281 -13.88 9.58 13.48
C LEU A 281 -15.35 9.45 13.91
N MET A 282 -16.00 8.32 13.59
CA MET A 282 -17.38 8.06 14.06
C MET A 282 -17.43 7.89 15.57
N ASP A 283 -16.45 7.19 16.15
CA ASP A 283 -16.31 7.03 17.60
C ASP A 283 -16.17 8.37 18.31
N ALA A 284 -15.47 9.34 17.69
CA ALA A 284 -15.36 10.71 18.16
C ALA A 284 -16.63 11.57 18.01
N GLY A 285 -17.72 10.99 17.52
CA GLY A 285 -18.98 11.72 17.28
C GLY A 285 -18.92 12.70 16.13
N ILE A 286 -17.91 12.61 15.25
CA ILE A 286 -17.83 13.46 14.06
C ILE A 286 -18.86 12.94 13.06
N PRO A 287 -19.78 13.78 12.57
CA PRO A 287 -20.85 13.36 11.65
C PRO A 287 -20.30 13.18 10.22
N VAL A 288 -19.40 12.21 10.04
CA VAL A 288 -18.94 11.77 8.72
C VAL A 288 -20.08 11.16 7.94
N ARG A 289 -20.10 11.37 6.62
CA ARG A 289 -21.24 10.97 5.77
C ARG A 289 -21.44 9.45 5.71
N GLU A 290 -20.34 8.69 5.64
CA GLU A 290 -20.30 7.23 5.70
C GLU A 290 -18.86 6.76 5.94
N HIS A 291 -18.66 5.45 6.16
CA HIS A 291 -17.34 4.87 6.27
C HIS A 291 -16.53 4.95 4.98
N VAL A 292 -15.21 5.08 5.15
CA VAL A 292 -14.22 4.92 4.08
C VAL A 292 -13.36 3.71 4.42
N ALA A 293 -13.24 2.77 3.49
CA ALA A 293 -12.34 1.63 3.62
C ALA A 293 -11.29 1.65 2.51
N GLY A 294 -10.13 1.06 2.80
CA GLY A 294 -9.03 0.90 1.86
C GLY A 294 -8.62 -0.56 1.68
N VAL A 295 -8.06 -0.88 0.52
CA VAL A 295 -7.44 -2.17 0.22
C VAL A 295 -6.22 -1.97 -0.69
N SER A 296 -5.21 -2.84 -0.55
CA SER A 296 -4.12 -2.95 -1.53
C SER A 296 -4.39 -4.13 -2.46
N VAL A 297 -4.30 -3.88 -3.76
CA VAL A 297 -4.35 -4.89 -4.81
C VAL A 297 -2.97 -5.01 -5.43
N GLY A 298 -2.46 -6.23 -5.63
CA GLY A 298 -1.18 -6.46 -6.27
C GLY A 298 -1.29 -7.18 -7.60
N LEU A 299 -0.14 -7.31 -8.25
CA LEU A 299 0.02 -8.00 -9.52
C LEU A 299 1.24 -8.91 -9.46
N VAL A 300 1.10 -10.10 -10.03
CA VAL A 300 2.22 -10.95 -10.42
C VAL A 300 2.09 -11.25 -11.90
N SER A 301 3.12 -10.93 -12.70
CA SER A 301 3.11 -11.13 -14.15
C SER A 301 4.33 -11.88 -14.68
N GLU A 302 4.17 -12.72 -15.69
CA GLU A 302 5.28 -13.18 -16.53
C GLU A 302 5.44 -12.23 -17.71
N THR A 303 6.67 -11.80 -17.95
CA THR A 303 7.02 -10.90 -19.05
C THR A 303 7.88 -11.65 -20.05
N ASP A 304 7.58 -11.52 -21.33
CA ASP A 304 8.44 -12.00 -22.41
C ASP A 304 9.75 -11.18 -22.41
N PRO A 305 10.92 -11.81 -22.27
CA PRO A 305 12.20 -11.10 -22.18
C PRO A 305 12.62 -10.41 -23.48
N THR A 306 12.05 -10.80 -24.62
CA THR A 306 12.33 -10.25 -25.95
C THR A 306 11.48 -9.02 -26.24
N THR A 307 10.18 -9.10 -25.99
CA THR A 307 9.25 -8.00 -26.28
C THR A 307 9.04 -7.06 -25.11
N GLY A 308 9.25 -7.54 -23.88
CA GLY A 308 8.91 -6.81 -22.65
C GLY A 308 7.41 -6.80 -22.36
N ASP A 309 6.61 -7.59 -23.09
CA ASP A 309 5.15 -7.67 -22.92
C ASP A 309 4.76 -8.71 -21.88
N ILE A 310 3.65 -8.47 -21.20
CA ILE A 310 3.11 -9.40 -20.19
C ILE A 310 2.41 -10.56 -20.92
N SER A 311 2.91 -11.79 -20.74
CA SER A 311 2.35 -13.00 -21.33
C SER A 311 1.27 -13.65 -20.46
N SER A 312 1.43 -13.55 -19.13
CA SER A 312 0.48 -14.09 -18.15
C SER A 312 0.50 -13.23 -16.88
N TYR A 313 -0.63 -13.11 -16.17
CA TYR A 313 -0.66 -12.40 -14.89
C TYR A 313 -1.79 -12.85 -13.96
N ARG A 314 -1.67 -12.49 -12.69
CA ARG A 314 -2.69 -12.64 -11.65
C ARG A 314 -2.80 -11.38 -10.81
N ILE A 315 -4.03 -10.93 -10.60
CA ILE A 315 -4.37 -9.82 -9.71
C ILE A 315 -4.66 -10.40 -8.32
N LEU A 316 -4.08 -9.80 -7.29
CA LEU A 316 -4.14 -10.27 -5.90
C LEU A 316 -4.85 -9.25 -5.02
N THR A 317 -5.89 -9.66 -4.31
CA THR A 317 -6.63 -8.80 -3.38
C THR A 317 -6.04 -8.90 -1.99
N ASP A 318 -5.88 -7.75 -1.33
CA ASP A 318 -5.35 -7.66 0.04
C ASP A 318 -3.99 -8.36 0.18
N ILE A 319 -3.00 -7.80 -0.51
CA ILE A 319 -1.64 -8.36 -0.57
C ILE A 319 -0.92 -8.36 0.78
N LEU A 320 -0.14 -9.41 1.00
CA LEU A 320 0.83 -9.53 2.08
C LEU A 320 2.05 -8.64 1.81
N GLY A 321 2.83 -8.32 2.84
CA GLY A 321 4.11 -7.62 2.66
C GLY A 321 5.09 -8.37 1.74
N LEU A 322 5.04 -9.71 1.78
CA LEU A 322 5.83 -10.58 0.90
C LEU A 322 5.38 -10.52 -0.55
N GLU A 323 4.06 -10.47 -0.79
CA GLU A 323 3.47 -10.39 -2.13
C GLU A 323 3.64 -9.01 -2.75
N ASP A 324 3.65 -7.94 -1.94
CA ASP A 324 4.15 -6.65 -2.36
C ASP A 324 5.61 -6.81 -2.79
N HIS A 325 6.54 -7.12 -1.86
CA HIS A 325 7.99 -7.18 -2.11
C HIS A 325 8.36 -7.93 -3.40
N LEU A 326 7.76 -9.11 -3.62
CA LEU A 326 8.06 -10.01 -4.75
C LEU A 326 7.12 -9.84 -5.97
N GLY A 327 6.05 -9.06 -5.82
CA GLY A 327 5.11 -8.72 -6.88
C GLY A 327 5.57 -7.55 -7.74
N ASP A 328 4.67 -7.10 -8.62
CA ASP A 328 4.94 -6.07 -9.63
C ASP A 328 4.18 -4.76 -9.37
N MET A 329 3.16 -4.80 -8.52
CA MET A 329 2.25 -3.67 -8.27
C MET A 329 1.80 -3.65 -6.81
N ASP A 330 1.75 -2.46 -6.22
CA ASP A 330 1.00 -2.16 -4.99
C ASP A 330 0.00 -1.04 -5.30
N PHE A 331 -1.23 -1.45 -5.60
CA PHE A 331 -2.35 -0.57 -5.94
C PHE A 331 -3.21 -0.34 -4.71
N LYS A 332 -2.93 0.75 -3.99
CA LYS A 332 -3.69 1.19 -2.82
C LYS A 332 -4.88 2.01 -3.28
N ILE A 333 -6.08 1.58 -2.90
CA ILE A 333 -7.32 2.24 -3.29
C ILE A 333 -8.28 2.29 -2.10
N ALA A 334 -8.83 3.48 -1.87
CA ALA A 334 -9.76 3.75 -0.80
C ALA A 334 -11.02 4.45 -1.31
N GLY A 335 -12.12 4.24 -0.62
CA GLY A 335 -13.40 4.82 -0.98
C GLY A 335 -14.53 4.42 -0.06
N THR A 336 -15.70 4.91 -0.40
CA THR A 336 -16.97 4.61 0.26
C THR A 336 -17.75 3.56 -0.56
N ARG A 337 -19.02 3.30 -0.21
CA ARG A 337 -19.88 2.46 -1.06
C ARG A 337 -20.23 3.16 -2.37
N ARG A 338 -20.21 4.50 -2.39
CA ARG A 338 -20.59 5.32 -3.55
C ARG A 338 -19.47 5.47 -4.57
N GLY A 339 -18.22 5.49 -4.13
CA GLY A 339 -17.10 5.68 -5.04
C GLY A 339 -15.74 5.84 -4.38
N ILE A 340 -14.76 6.18 -5.21
CA ILE A 340 -13.35 6.28 -4.86
C ILE A 340 -13.03 7.65 -4.27
N THR A 341 -12.25 7.65 -3.18
CA THR A 341 -11.76 8.88 -2.53
C THR A 341 -10.26 9.08 -2.69
N ALA A 342 -9.49 8.00 -2.77
CA ALA A 342 -8.05 8.08 -2.92
C ALA A 342 -7.44 6.86 -3.59
N ILE A 343 -6.40 7.10 -4.39
CA ILE A 343 -5.53 6.04 -4.95
C ILE A 343 -4.07 6.44 -4.79
N GLN A 344 -3.24 5.43 -4.57
CA GLN A 344 -1.81 5.48 -4.82
C GLN A 344 -1.39 4.17 -5.50
N LEU A 345 -0.83 4.27 -6.70
CA LEU A 345 -0.35 3.13 -7.49
C LEU A 345 1.16 3.20 -7.61
N ASP A 346 1.83 2.24 -6.98
CA ASP A 346 3.27 2.02 -7.10
C ASP A 346 3.53 0.80 -7.99
N ILE A 347 4.23 1.01 -9.12
CA ILE A 347 4.60 -0.06 -10.07
C ILE A 347 6.11 -0.27 -10.01
N LYS A 348 6.52 -1.54 -9.89
CA LYS A 348 7.94 -1.94 -9.81
C LYS A 348 8.60 -2.19 -11.17
N PRO A 349 7.99 -2.88 -12.15
CA PRO A 349 8.57 -3.00 -13.47
C PRO A 349 8.56 -1.65 -14.21
N ALA A 350 9.11 -1.61 -15.42
CA ALA A 350 9.07 -0.45 -16.32
C ALA A 350 7.66 -0.20 -16.91
N GLY A 351 6.66 -0.19 -16.03
CA GLY A 351 5.26 0.05 -16.28
C GLY A 351 4.42 -1.22 -16.49
N ILE A 352 3.11 -1.06 -16.36
CA ILE A 352 2.08 -2.06 -16.60
C ILE A 352 1.02 -1.48 -17.57
N PRO A 353 0.48 -2.24 -18.53
CA PRO A 353 -0.62 -1.80 -19.37
C PRO A 353 -1.78 -1.23 -18.56
N LEU A 354 -2.35 -0.10 -18.99
CA LEU A 354 -3.43 0.57 -18.26
C LEU A 354 -4.67 -0.33 -18.08
N ASP A 355 -4.95 -1.22 -19.02
CA ASP A 355 -6.11 -2.11 -18.93
C ASP A 355 -6.00 -3.06 -17.73
N ILE A 356 -4.81 -3.56 -17.38
CA ILE A 356 -4.59 -4.40 -16.20
C ILE A 356 -4.84 -3.61 -14.91
N VAL A 357 -4.43 -2.34 -14.87
CA VAL A 357 -4.74 -1.43 -13.75
C VAL A 357 -6.25 -1.21 -13.64
N CYS A 358 -6.96 -1.08 -14.76
CA CYS A 358 -8.41 -0.94 -14.77
C CYS A 358 -9.13 -2.22 -14.31
N GLU A 359 -8.65 -3.39 -14.71
CA GLU A 359 -9.19 -4.70 -14.26
C GLU A 359 -9.09 -4.85 -12.74
N SER A 360 -8.10 -4.22 -12.11
CA SER A 360 -7.89 -4.25 -10.67
C SER A 360 -8.94 -3.46 -9.86
N LEU A 361 -9.75 -2.61 -10.51
CA LEU A 361 -10.78 -1.81 -9.84
C LEU A 361 -11.94 -2.66 -9.30
N GLU A 362 -12.36 -3.70 -10.02
CA GLU A 362 -13.47 -4.55 -9.59
C GLU A 362 -13.14 -5.41 -8.36
N PRO A 363 -12.02 -6.15 -8.29
CA PRO A 363 -11.64 -6.87 -7.07
C PRO A 363 -11.42 -5.92 -5.90
N ALA A 364 -10.83 -4.73 -6.15
CA ALA A 364 -10.71 -3.70 -5.13
C ALA A 364 -12.08 -3.24 -4.58
N ARG A 365 -13.07 -3.01 -5.44
CA ARG A 365 -14.43 -2.61 -5.06
C ARG A 365 -15.11 -3.69 -4.22
N LYS A 366 -15.01 -4.95 -4.61
CA LYS A 366 -15.56 -6.09 -3.84
C LYS A 366 -14.93 -6.17 -2.46
N ALA A 367 -13.60 -6.11 -2.38
CA ALA A 367 -12.88 -6.15 -1.12
C ALA A 367 -13.20 -4.96 -0.21
N ARG A 368 -13.28 -3.75 -0.80
CA ARG A 368 -13.68 -2.53 -0.09
C ARG A 368 -15.05 -2.70 0.55
N ASN A 369 -16.04 -3.21 -0.19
CA ASN A 369 -17.38 -3.45 0.35
C ASN A 369 -17.40 -4.48 1.48
N GLN A 370 -16.65 -5.57 1.36
CA GLN A 370 -16.52 -6.57 2.44
C GLN A 370 -15.92 -5.96 3.72
N ILE A 371 -14.91 -5.09 3.57
CA ILE A 371 -14.30 -4.39 4.71
C ILE A 371 -15.30 -3.39 5.33
N LEU A 372 -16.03 -2.63 4.51
CA LEU A 372 -17.08 -1.73 4.97
C LEU A 372 -18.18 -2.49 5.74
N ASP A 373 -18.63 -3.64 5.24
CA ASP A 373 -19.63 -4.49 5.90
C ASP A 373 -19.17 -4.89 7.32
N ARG A 374 -17.88 -5.19 7.49
CA ARG A 374 -17.33 -5.53 8.81
C ARG A 374 -17.23 -4.31 9.73
N MET A 375 -16.82 -3.16 9.21
CA MET A 375 -16.74 -1.91 9.98
C MET A 375 -18.13 -1.45 10.45
N ASP A 376 -19.13 -1.52 9.58
CA ASP A 376 -20.52 -1.15 9.88
C ASP A 376 -21.13 -2.01 11.01
N GLN A 377 -20.69 -3.27 11.16
CA GLN A 377 -21.12 -4.14 12.27
C GLN A 377 -20.61 -3.67 13.63
N GLU A 378 -19.47 -2.97 13.67
CA GLU A 378 -18.84 -2.48 14.89
C GLU A 378 -19.36 -1.07 15.25
N ILE A 379 -19.36 -0.14 14.29
CA ILE A 379 -19.86 1.22 14.48
C ILE A 379 -20.52 1.73 13.20
N SER A 380 -21.84 1.65 13.11
CA SER A 380 -22.57 2.03 11.87
C SER A 380 -22.84 3.52 11.72
N SER A 381 -22.69 4.31 12.79
CA SER A 381 -22.92 5.75 12.77
C SER A 381 -22.09 6.47 13.82
N ALA A 382 -21.88 7.77 13.60
CA ALA A 382 -21.24 8.63 14.58
C ALA A 382 -21.94 8.55 15.95
N ARG A 383 -21.14 8.53 17.03
CA ARG A 383 -21.67 8.59 18.39
C ARG A 383 -22.33 9.93 18.67
N ALA A 384 -23.28 9.95 19.61
CA ALA A 384 -23.71 11.22 20.18
C ALA A 384 -22.51 11.89 20.85
N ILE A 385 -22.24 13.16 20.50
CA ILE A 385 -21.13 13.93 21.09
C ILE A 385 -21.35 14.02 22.61
N ASN A 386 -20.33 13.66 23.38
CA ASN A 386 -20.34 13.75 24.83
C ASN A 386 -19.76 15.10 25.28
N ASP A 387 -20.59 15.92 25.94
CA ASP A 387 -20.25 17.27 26.43
C ASP A 387 -19.23 17.31 27.59
N GLY A 388 -18.89 16.14 28.13
CA GLY A 388 -17.97 15.99 29.28
C GLY A 388 -16.49 15.99 28.92
N SER A 389 -16.10 15.47 27.75
CA SER A 389 -14.70 15.30 27.34
C SER A 389 -14.31 16.09 26.08
N SER A 390 -15.29 16.57 25.30
CA SER A 390 -15.03 17.31 24.06
C SER A 390 -14.74 18.79 24.31
N PRO A 391 -13.90 19.47 23.49
CA PRO A 391 -13.69 20.91 23.60
C PRO A 391 -15.01 21.67 23.41
N ARG A 392 -15.27 22.65 24.26
CA ARG A 392 -16.46 23.49 24.16
C ARG A 392 -16.17 24.69 23.27
N LEU A 393 -17.06 24.95 22.33
CA LEU A 393 -17.08 26.20 21.57
C LEU A 393 -17.61 27.27 22.54
N GLY A 394 -16.70 28.12 23.02
CA GLY A 394 -17.00 29.21 23.96
C GLY A 394 -17.64 30.41 23.28
#